data_AF-A0A848WXC3-F1
#
_entry.id   AF-A0A848WXC3-F1
#
_cell.length_a   1.000
_cell.length_b   1.000
_cell.length_c   1.000
_cell.angle_alpha   90.00
_cell.angle_beta   90.00
_cell.angle_gamma   90.00
#
_symmetry.space_group_name_H-M   'P 1'
#
loop_
_entity.id
_entity.type
_entity.pdbx_description
1 polymer ?
#
loop_
_entity_poly.entity_id
_entity_poly.type
_entity_poly.pdbx_seq_one_letter_code
_entity_poly.pdbx_strand_id
1 'polypeptide(L)'
;MIRQNLIAILTLLPFLVTTDAGEVKKYEPTGTLPYLSVEGSLKTFQLPEGYRLEPVVTEPEIAEPVVCAFDGNGRLYVVEMRTYMQDADATGEQEPKSRVSLHEDTDGDGKMDKHTIFADNLLLPRMVLPLDDRVLIGETNTLDIFSYRDTDGDGVADEKEIWYEGGKRGGNMEHQPSGLIWSMDNWIYTTYNAYRLRHNPEGLAHKEKTAANGGQWGLCQDDHGKPWFVNAGGERGPLNFQQPIVYGAFNVGDQFPPDYREVYPLVGIP
;
A
#
# COMPACT_ATOMS: atom_id res chain seq x y z
N MET A 1 -62.17 27.17 30.18
CA MET A 1 -62.48 27.72 28.85
C MET A 1 -61.16 27.78 28.08
N ILE A 2 -60.87 26.75 27.31
CA ILE A 2 -59.58 26.51 26.65
C ILE A 2 -59.59 27.31 25.33
N ARG A 3 -58.63 28.22 25.14
CA ARG A 3 -58.39 28.86 23.85
C ARG A 3 -57.27 28.10 23.12
N GLN A 4 -57.63 27.45 22.02
CA GLN A 4 -56.71 26.81 21.10
C GLN A 4 -55.95 27.89 20.31
N ASN A 5 -54.63 27.88 20.40
CA ASN A 5 -53.76 28.57 19.44
C ASN A 5 -53.51 27.62 18.28
N LEU A 6 -53.98 27.97 17.08
CA LEU A 6 -53.60 27.29 15.84
C LEU A 6 -52.14 27.61 15.52
N ILE A 7 -51.28 26.59 15.54
CA ILE A 7 -49.95 26.61 14.93
C ILE A 7 -50.15 26.20 13.47
N ALA A 8 -49.82 27.10 12.53
CA ALA A 8 -49.75 26.75 11.12
C ALA A 8 -48.54 25.85 10.88
N ILE A 9 -48.78 24.58 10.57
CA ILE A 9 -47.74 23.64 10.13
C ILE A 9 -47.46 23.96 8.66
N LEU A 10 -46.33 24.60 8.39
CA LEU A 10 -45.82 24.80 7.04
C LEU A 10 -45.22 23.47 6.57
N THR A 11 -45.96 22.71 5.75
CA THR A 11 -45.45 21.52 5.08
C THR A 11 -44.49 21.94 3.96
N LEU A 12 -43.19 21.85 4.22
CA LEU A 12 -42.17 21.89 3.17
C LEU A 12 -42.32 20.64 2.29
N LEU A 13 -42.89 20.80 1.10
CA LEU A 13 -42.76 19.80 0.04
C LEU A 13 -41.29 19.74 -0.39
N PRO A 14 -40.66 18.55 -0.45
CA PRO A 14 -39.36 18.41 -1.06
C PRO A 14 -39.50 18.65 -2.56
N PHE A 15 -38.92 19.73 -3.07
CA PHE A 15 -38.66 19.88 -4.50
C PHE A 15 -37.61 18.83 -4.87
N LEU A 16 -38.05 17.74 -5.50
CA LEU A 16 -37.13 16.85 -6.21
C LEU A 16 -36.66 17.62 -7.45
N VAL A 17 -35.45 18.19 -7.39
CA VAL A 17 -34.75 18.65 -8.58
C VAL A 17 -34.22 17.38 -9.25
N THR A 18 -34.94 16.86 -10.24
CA THR A 18 -34.37 15.90 -11.17
C THR A 18 -33.42 16.69 -12.06
N THR A 19 -32.13 16.71 -11.71
CA THR A 19 -31.12 17.07 -12.70
C THR A 19 -31.22 16.03 -13.80
N ASP A 20 -31.56 16.47 -15.01
CA ASP A 20 -31.41 15.67 -16.22
C ASP A 20 -29.93 15.28 -16.28
N ALA A 21 -29.62 14.06 -15.83
CA ALA A 21 -28.30 13.50 -15.97
C ALA A 21 -28.16 13.26 -17.47
N GLY A 22 -27.63 14.28 -18.16
CA GLY A 22 -27.44 14.24 -19.61
C GLY A 22 -26.82 12.91 -20.02
N GLU A 23 -27.18 12.43 -21.20
CA GLU A 23 -26.77 11.13 -21.74
C GLU A 23 -25.34 10.79 -21.30
N VAL A 24 -25.21 9.72 -20.51
CA VAL A 24 -23.91 9.17 -20.15
C VAL A 24 -23.26 8.80 -21.47
N LYS A 25 -22.25 9.58 -21.88
CA LYS A 25 -21.39 9.22 -23.01
C LYS A 25 -20.77 7.87 -22.68
N LYS A 26 -21.29 6.82 -23.30
CA LYS A 26 -20.62 5.53 -23.34
C LYS A 26 -19.37 5.72 -24.19
N TYR A 27 -18.23 5.76 -23.51
CA TYR A 27 -16.95 5.61 -24.18
C TYR A 27 -16.82 4.12 -24.52
N GLU A 28 -16.98 3.79 -25.79
CA GLU A 28 -16.62 2.46 -26.28
C GLU A 28 -15.14 2.25 -25.98
N PRO A 29 -14.73 1.12 -25.35
CA PRO A 29 -13.33 0.84 -25.09
C PRO A 29 -12.52 1.02 -26.37
N THR A 30 -11.56 1.93 -26.35
CA THR A 30 -10.71 2.24 -27.50
C THR A 30 -9.67 1.14 -27.68
N GLY A 31 -10.14 -0.05 -28.08
CA GLY A 31 -9.31 -1.23 -28.34
C GLY A 31 -8.65 -1.83 -27.09
N THR A 32 -8.12 -3.03 -27.27
CA THR A 32 -7.14 -3.59 -26.34
C THR A 32 -5.80 -2.94 -26.64
N LEU A 33 -5.20 -2.26 -25.64
CA LEU A 33 -3.78 -1.95 -25.73
C LEU A 33 -3.05 -3.31 -25.77
N PRO A 34 -2.32 -3.64 -26.84
CA PRO A 34 -1.63 -4.91 -26.90
C PRO A 34 -0.58 -4.95 -25.80
N TYR A 35 -0.60 -6.00 -24.97
CA TYR A 35 0.47 -6.23 -24.00
C TYR A 35 1.80 -6.34 -24.74
N LEU A 36 2.78 -5.58 -24.31
CA LEU A 36 4.14 -5.65 -24.85
C LEU A 36 4.87 -6.81 -24.19
N SER A 37 5.79 -7.46 -24.92
CA SER A 37 6.78 -8.32 -24.29
C SER A 37 7.69 -7.48 -23.39
N VAL A 38 8.44 -8.12 -22.47
CA VAL A 38 9.45 -7.43 -21.64
C VAL A 38 10.38 -6.56 -22.50
N GLU A 39 10.94 -7.11 -23.58
CA GLU A 39 11.77 -6.36 -24.52
C GLU A 39 11.03 -5.23 -25.23
N GLY A 40 9.74 -5.42 -25.52
CA GLY A 40 8.88 -4.39 -26.10
C GLY A 40 8.67 -3.22 -25.14
N SER A 41 8.35 -3.52 -23.87
CA SER A 41 8.19 -2.53 -22.80
C SER A 41 9.48 -1.76 -22.55
N LEU A 42 10.64 -2.42 -22.48
CA LEU A 42 11.93 -1.75 -22.26
C LEU A 42 12.23 -0.67 -23.31
N LYS A 43 11.76 -0.84 -24.55
CA LYS A 43 11.94 0.14 -25.64
C LYS A 43 11.05 1.38 -25.51
N THR A 44 10.03 1.36 -24.66
CA THR A 44 9.12 2.51 -24.46
C THR A 44 9.55 3.44 -23.34
N PHE A 45 10.39 2.97 -22.42
CA PHE A 45 10.91 3.79 -21.32
C PHE A 45 11.89 4.85 -21.83
N GLN A 46 11.71 6.07 -21.33
CA GLN A 46 12.66 7.16 -21.51
C GLN A 46 13.39 7.35 -20.18
N LEU A 47 14.72 7.24 -20.21
CA LEU A 47 15.54 7.37 -19.02
C LEU A 47 16.43 8.62 -19.14
N PRO A 48 16.72 9.31 -18.03
CA PRO A 48 17.75 10.35 -18.01
C PRO A 48 19.12 9.79 -18.40
N GLU A 49 20.01 10.66 -18.88
CA GLU A 49 21.39 10.28 -19.19
C GLU A 49 22.10 9.68 -17.96
N GLY A 50 22.82 8.57 -18.16
CA GLY A 50 23.53 7.86 -17.10
C GLY A 50 22.73 6.77 -16.38
N TYR A 51 21.43 6.61 -16.67
CA TYR A 51 20.58 5.58 -16.10
C TYR A 51 20.37 4.40 -17.06
N ARG A 52 20.18 3.20 -16.50
CA ARG A 52 19.75 2.00 -17.22
C ARG A 52 18.59 1.32 -16.49
N LEU A 53 17.80 0.57 -17.22
CA LEU A 53 16.68 -0.22 -16.70
C LEU A 53 16.88 -1.68 -17.08
N GLU A 54 16.76 -2.57 -16.10
CA GLU A 54 16.98 -4.00 -16.26
C GLU A 54 15.81 -4.77 -15.62
N PRO A 55 15.23 -5.76 -16.31
CA PRO A 55 14.26 -6.66 -15.68
C PRO A 55 15.00 -7.62 -14.74
N VAL A 56 14.63 -7.60 -13.45
CA VAL A 56 15.24 -8.46 -12.41
C VAL A 56 14.40 -9.71 -12.11
N VAL A 57 13.07 -9.60 -12.24
CA VAL A 57 12.10 -10.70 -12.22
C VAL A 57 10.86 -10.25 -13.01
N THR A 58 10.24 -11.15 -13.77
CA THR A 58 9.08 -10.85 -14.64
C THR A 58 8.05 -11.97 -14.57
N GLU A 59 6.90 -11.78 -15.21
CA GLU A 59 5.95 -12.86 -15.47
C GLU A 59 6.63 -14.02 -16.22
N PRO A 60 6.26 -15.29 -15.95
CA PRO A 60 5.16 -15.73 -15.07
C PRO A 60 5.55 -15.90 -13.59
N GLU A 61 6.79 -15.61 -13.20
CA GLU A 61 7.28 -15.87 -11.83
C GLU A 61 6.56 -15.01 -10.77
N ILE A 62 6.26 -13.76 -11.13
CA ILE A 62 5.42 -12.84 -10.37
C ILE A 62 4.12 -12.53 -11.10
N ALA A 63 3.06 -12.22 -10.36
CA ALA A 63 1.81 -11.69 -10.88
C ALA A 63 1.20 -10.68 -9.90
N GLU A 64 0.68 -9.58 -10.42
CA GLU A 64 0.02 -8.52 -9.64
C GLU A 64 0.84 -8.04 -8.41
N PRO A 65 2.12 -7.66 -8.60
CA PRO A 65 2.96 -7.20 -7.50
C PRO A 65 2.47 -5.86 -6.97
N VAL A 66 2.45 -5.70 -5.64
CA VAL A 66 1.99 -4.45 -4.98
C VAL A 66 3.03 -3.80 -4.07
N VAL A 67 3.94 -4.59 -3.50
CA VAL A 67 5.09 -4.09 -2.73
C VAL A 67 6.18 -5.16 -2.74
N CYS A 68 7.43 -4.73 -2.67
CA CYS A 68 8.57 -5.63 -2.54
C CYS A 68 9.58 -5.10 -1.51
N ALA A 69 10.40 -6.01 -0.98
CA ALA A 69 11.49 -5.67 -0.09
C ALA A 69 12.66 -6.64 -0.31
N PHE A 70 13.87 -6.09 -0.34
CA PHE A 70 15.09 -6.87 -0.29
C PHE A 70 15.48 -7.15 1.16
N ASP A 71 15.98 -8.34 1.44
CA ASP A 71 16.63 -8.63 2.71
C ASP A 71 18.14 -8.28 2.68
N GLY A 72 18.81 -8.50 3.82
CA GLY A 72 20.25 -8.23 3.95
C GLY A 72 21.16 -9.13 3.10
N ASN A 73 20.63 -10.21 2.53
CA ASN A 73 21.35 -11.13 1.65
C ASN A 73 21.04 -10.86 0.16
N GLY A 74 20.25 -9.83 -0.16
CA GLY A 74 19.87 -9.49 -1.53
C GLY A 74 18.73 -10.33 -2.09
N ARG A 75 18.05 -11.14 -1.26
CA ARG A 75 16.86 -11.88 -1.70
C ARG A 75 15.66 -10.94 -1.76
N LEU A 76 14.86 -11.07 -2.80
CA LEU A 76 13.72 -10.20 -3.08
C LEU A 76 12.41 -10.89 -2.68
N TYR A 77 11.70 -10.29 -1.72
CA TYR A 77 10.34 -10.67 -1.36
C TYR A 77 9.34 -9.81 -2.12
N VAL A 78 8.36 -10.42 -2.78
CA VAL A 78 7.33 -9.73 -3.56
C VAL A 78 5.95 -10.11 -3.05
N VAL A 79 5.14 -9.11 -2.71
CA VAL A 79 3.75 -9.27 -2.33
C VAL A 79 2.88 -9.22 -3.58
N GLU A 80 2.06 -10.24 -3.78
CA GLU A 80 1.22 -10.46 -4.95
C GLU A 80 -0.27 -10.48 -4.56
N MET A 81 -1.06 -9.47 -4.95
CA MET A 81 -2.47 -9.30 -4.58
C MET A 81 -3.46 -9.89 -5.61
N ARG A 82 -3.35 -11.21 -5.83
CA ARG A 82 -3.99 -11.99 -6.93
C ARG A 82 -5.52 -12.06 -6.94
N THR A 83 -6.20 -11.44 -5.98
CA THR A 83 -7.67 -11.43 -5.89
C THR A 83 -8.23 -10.01 -5.90
N TYR A 84 -7.39 -8.98 -5.93
CA TYR A 84 -7.86 -7.60 -5.83
C TYR A 84 -8.56 -7.16 -7.10
N MET A 85 -9.82 -6.70 -6.99
CA MET A 85 -10.60 -6.09 -8.08
C MET A 85 -10.48 -6.82 -9.43
N GLN A 86 -10.54 -8.15 -9.42
CA GLN A 86 -10.41 -8.98 -10.63
C GLN A 86 -11.53 -8.73 -11.65
N ASP A 87 -12.68 -8.25 -11.17
CA ASP A 87 -13.76 -7.70 -11.97
C ASP A 87 -14.38 -6.47 -11.28
N ALA A 88 -15.31 -5.80 -11.96
CA ALA A 88 -15.96 -4.59 -11.46
C ALA A 88 -16.79 -4.82 -10.17
N ASP A 89 -17.17 -6.07 -9.89
CA ASP A 89 -17.97 -6.46 -8.73
C ASP A 89 -17.08 -7.03 -7.60
N ALA A 90 -15.76 -7.02 -7.78
CA ALA A 90 -14.76 -7.59 -6.86
C ALA A 90 -15.03 -9.06 -6.50
N THR A 91 -15.50 -9.86 -7.46
CA THR A 91 -15.82 -11.28 -7.21
C THR A 91 -14.58 -12.03 -6.71
N GLY A 92 -14.73 -12.74 -5.59
CA GLY A 92 -13.65 -13.53 -5.01
C GLY A 92 -12.54 -12.71 -4.32
N GLU A 93 -12.69 -11.39 -4.18
CA GLU A 93 -11.65 -10.54 -3.56
C GLU A 93 -11.26 -10.99 -2.15
N GLN A 94 -12.23 -11.49 -1.39
CA GLN A 94 -12.05 -11.95 -0.01
C GLN A 94 -11.54 -13.40 0.09
N GLU A 95 -11.19 -14.03 -1.03
CA GLU A 95 -10.59 -15.37 -1.02
C GLU A 95 -9.09 -15.29 -0.74
N PRO A 96 -8.55 -16.14 0.16
CA PRO A 96 -7.14 -16.12 0.51
C PRO A 96 -6.31 -16.86 -0.56
N LYS A 97 -6.10 -16.23 -1.71
CA LYS A 97 -5.31 -16.77 -2.85
C LYS A 97 -4.12 -15.91 -3.23
N SER A 98 -3.88 -14.85 -2.48
CA SER A 98 -2.73 -13.97 -2.65
C SER A 98 -1.53 -14.55 -1.90
N ARG A 99 -0.33 -14.06 -2.19
CA ARG A 99 0.91 -14.67 -1.67
C ARG A 99 2.04 -13.67 -1.52
N VAL A 100 3.10 -14.11 -0.83
CA VAL A 100 4.42 -13.49 -0.88
C VAL A 100 5.38 -14.50 -1.51
N SER A 101 6.00 -14.12 -2.62
CA SER A 101 7.05 -14.89 -3.30
C SER A 101 8.44 -14.43 -2.85
N LEU A 102 9.41 -15.34 -2.96
CA LEU A 102 10.83 -15.10 -2.69
C LEU A 102 11.63 -15.41 -3.95
N HIS A 103 12.55 -14.52 -4.27
CA HIS A 103 13.38 -14.58 -5.46
C HIS A 103 14.84 -14.33 -5.10
N GLU A 104 15.72 -15.16 -5.63
CA GLU A 104 17.16 -15.12 -5.35
C GLU A 104 17.95 -15.14 -6.65
N ASP A 105 19.01 -14.34 -6.69
CA ASP A 105 20.06 -14.37 -7.71
C ASP A 105 21.17 -15.29 -7.18
N THR A 106 21.35 -16.47 -7.79
CA THR A 106 22.30 -17.48 -7.30
C THR A 106 23.64 -17.46 -8.03
N ASP A 107 23.74 -16.70 -9.13
CA ASP A 107 24.97 -16.58 -9.92
C ASP A 107 25.61 -15.18 -9.89
N GLY A 108 24.92 -14.19 -9.33
CA GLY A 108 25.39 -12.82 -9.11
C GLY A 108 25.31 -11.94 -10.35
N ASP A 109 24.51 -12.29 -11.36
CA ASP A 109 24.35 -11.50 -12.59
C ASP A 109 23.33 -10.34 -12.47
N GLY A 110 22.65 -10.24 -11.33
CA GLY A 110 21.63 -9.24 -11.02
C GLY A 110 20.21 -9.64 -11.44
N LYS A 111 20.00 -10.86 -11.96
CA LYS A 111 18.69 -11.42 -12.28
C LYS A 111 18.35 -12.53 -11.31
N MET A 112 17.10 -12.54 -10.87
CA MET A 112 16.62 -13.60 -10.00
C MET A 112 16.42 -14.87 -10.82
N ASP A 113 16.97 -16.00 -10.36
CA ASP A 113 16.95 -17.30 -11.05
C ASP A 113 16.36 -18.44 -10.21
N LYS A 114 16.26 -18.26 -8.88
CA LYS A 114 15.59 -19.17 -7.96
C LYS A 114 14.33 -18.50 -7.45
N HIS A 115 13.21 -19.21 -7.55
CA HIS A 115 11.90 -18.69 -7.18
C HIS A 115 11.16 -19.68 -6.29
N THR A 116 10.61 -19.19 -5.18
CA THR A 116 9.78 -19.97 -4.26
C THR A 116 8.55 -19.16 -3.85
N ILE A 117 7.51 -19.86 -3.42
CA ILE A 117 6.37 -19.22 -2.76
C ILE A 117 6.68 -19.23 -1.27
N PHE A 118 7.18 -18.12 -0.75
CA PHE A 118 7.58 -18.01 0.65
C PHE A 118 6.39 -18.15 1.60
N ALA A 119 5.27 -17.49 1.31
CA ALA A 119 4.03 -17.62 2.07
C ALA A 119 2.82 -17.57 1.15
N ASP A 120 1.97 -18.59 1.22
CA ASP A 120 0.80 -18.77 0.34
C ASP A 120 -0.53 -18.64 1.10
N ASN A 121 -1.63 -18.61 0.34
CA ASN A 121 -3.01 -18.56 0.84
C ASN A 121 -3.26 -17.40 1.81
N LEU A 122 -2.78 -16.21 1.44
CA LEU A 122 -2.92 -14.97 2.20
C LEU A 122 -4.12 -14.16 1.71
N LEU A 123 -4.78 -13.47 2.64
CA LEU A 123 -5.85 -12.54 2.29
C LEU A 123 -5.26 -11.16 1.97
N LEU A 124 -5.02 -10.91 0.68
CA LEU A 124 -4.53 -9.63 0.16
C LEU A 124 -3.44 -9.03 1.06
N PRO A 125 -2.26 -9.68 1.17
CA PRO A 125 -1.13 -9.14 1.90
C PRO A 125 -0.72 -7.80 1.29
N ARG A 126 -0.28 -6.87 2.14
CA ARG A 126 -0.02 -5.47 1.75
C ARG A 126 1.30 -4.93 2.26
N MET A 127 1.88 -5.58 3.27
CA MET A 127 3.10 -5.17 3.93
C MET A 127 4.04 -6.35 3.98
N VAL A 128 5.31 -6.13 3.62
CA VAL A 128 6.40 -7.10 3.76
C VAL A 128 7.63 -6.38 4.30
N LEU A 129 8.28 -6.96 5.30
CA LEU A 129 9.51 -6.43 5.88
C LEU A 129 10.39 -7.59 6.37
N PRO A 130 11.49 -7.91 5.68
CA PRO A 130 12.55 -8.74 6.24
C PRO A 130 13.09 -8.12 7.53
N LEU A 131 13.14 -8.91 8.60
CA LEU A 131 13.55 -8.49 9.94
C LEU A 131 14.33 -9.63 10.60
N ASP A 132 15.66 -9.53 10.58
CA ASP A 132 16.57 -10.59 11.02
C ASP A 132 16.39 -11.88 10.21
N ASP A 133 16.16 -13.02 10.85
CA ASP A 133 15.87 -14.30 10.20
C ASP A 133 14.38 -14.52 9.91
N ARG A 134 13.56 -13.48 10.09
CA ARG A 134 12.10 -13.49 9.92
C ARG A 134 11.67 -12.53 8.82
N VAL A 135 10.42 -12.68 8.39
CA VAL A 135 9.74 -11.75 7.49
C VAL A 135 8.41 -11.37 8.11
N LEU A 136 8.21 -10.08 8.34
CA LEU A 136 6.93 -9.56 8.82
C LEU A 136 5.98 -9.36 7.65
N ILE A 137 4.78 -9.91 7.75
CA ILE A 137 3.73 -9.77 6.73
C ILE A 137 2.45 -9.25 7.40
N GLY A 138 1.87 -8.23 6.78
CA GLY A 138 0.56 -7.68 7.15
C GLY A 138 -0.50 -8.01 6.11
N GLU A 139 -1.62 -8.56 6.57
CA GLU A 139 -2.76 -8.98 5.76
C GLU A 139 -3.92 -7.97 5.83
N THR A 140 -4.83 -8.05 4.88
CA THR A 140 -6.04 -7.22 4.84
C THR A 140 -7.04 -7.64 5.93
N ASN A 141 -7.90 -6.70 6.36
CA ASN A 141 -8.93 -6.87 7.38
C ASN A 141 -8.44 -7.16 8.82
N THR A 142 -7.14 -7.03 9.07
CA THR A 142 -6.55 -7.04 10.40
C THR A 142 -5.49 -5.93 10.56
N LEU A 143 -5.25 -5.53 11.80
CA LEU A 143 -4.07 -4.75 12.21
C LEU A 143 -2.98 -5.65 12.80
N ASP A 144 -3.23 -6.96 12.88
CA ASP A 144 -2.21 -7.92 13.26
C ASP A 144 -1.09 -7.95 12.22
N ILE A 145 0.13 -8.15 12.71
CA ILE A 145 1.30 -8.41 11.87
C ILE A 145 1.84 -9.76 12.29
N PHE A 146 2.05 -10.64 11.32
CA PHE A 146 2.59 -11.97 11.54
C PHE A 146 4.07 -12.01 11.18
N SER A 147 4.85 -12.74 11.97
CA SER A 147 6.21 -13.15 11.64
C SER A 147 6.16 -14.49 10.94
N TYR A 148 6.83 -14.58 9.80
CA TYR A 148 7.08 -15.80 9.06
C TYR A 148 8.57 -16.14 9.13
N ARG A 149 8.91 -17.42 9.21
CA ARG A 149 10.29 -17.89 9.22
C ARG A 149 10.40 -19.18 8.41
N ASP A 150 11.52 -19.31 7.72
CA ASP A 150 11.98 -20.51 7.01
C ASP A 150 13.12 -21.10 7.85
N THR A 151 12.90 -22.26 8.47
CA THR A 151 13.88 -22.85 9.41
C THR A 151 14.80 -23.89 8.78
N ASP A 152 14.48 -24.38 7.58
CA ASP A 152 15.28 -25.39 6.87
C ASP A 152 16.03 -24.85 5.63
N GLY A 153 15.75 -23.61 5.24
CA GLY A 153 16.43 -22.87 4.18
C GLY A 153 15.96 -23.25 2.77
N ASP A 154 14.79 -23.87 2.63
CA ASP A 154 14.23 -24.24 1.33
C ASP A 154 13.59 -23.05 0.58
N GLY A 155 13.44 -21.90 1.24
CA GLY A 155 12.83 -20.69 0.71
C GLY A 155 11.31 -20.60 0.95
N VAL A 156 10.74 -21.47 1.77
CA VAL A 156 9.32 -21.51 2.15
C VAL A 156 9.20 -21.34 3.66
N ALA A 157 8.30 -20.47 4.11
CA ALA A 157 8.07 -20.31 5.54
C ALA A 157 7.36 -21.54 6.13
N ASP A 158 7.94 -22.11 7.17
CA ASP A 158 7.43 -23.26 7.93
C ASP A 158 6.90 -22.86 9.33
N GLU A 159 7.25 -21.66 9.81
CA GLU A 159 6.73 -21.06 11.04
C GLU A 159 5.92 -19.78 10.73
N LYS A 160 4.75 -19.66 11.37
CA LYS A 160 3.93 -18.44 11.40
C LYS A 160 3.53 -18.13 12.84
N GLU A 161 3.92 -16.96 13.32
CA GLU A 161 3.61 -16.48 14.67
C GLU A 161 3.01 -15.07 14.61
N ILE A 162 2.16 -14.72 15.58
CA ILE A 162 1.72 -13.33 15.73
C ILE A 162 2.88 -12.50 16.30
N TRP A 163 3.30 -11.47 15.57
CA TRP A 163 4.38 -10.56 15.99
C TRP A 163 3.83 -9.32 16.68
N TYR A 164 2.69 -8.82 16.21
CA TYR A 164 1.93 -7.74 16.84
C TYR A 164 0.44 -8.05 16.76
N GLU A 165 -0.23 -8.00 17.91
CA GLU A 165 -1.68 -8.16 18.01
C GLU A 165 -2.36 -6.78 17.97
N GLY A 166 -2.88 -6.43 16.79
CA GLY A 166 -3.55 -5.17 16.50
C GLY A 166 -5.08 -5.28 16.48
N GLY A 167 -5.61 -6.49 16.30
CA GLY A 167 -7.03 -6.78 16.23
C GLY A 167 -7.65 -6.46 14.86
N LYS A 168 -8.97 -6.63 14.74
CA LYS A 168 -9.69 -6.50 13.47
C LYS A 168 -9.54 -5.11 12.85
N ARG A 169 -9.30 -5.08 11.53
CA ARG A 169 -9.41 -3.88 10.68
C ARG A 169 -10.63 -4.04 9.78
N GLY A 170 -11.60 -3.15 9.89
CA GLY A 170 -12.71 -3.09 8.94
C GLY A 170 -12.56 -1.94 7.95
N GLY A 171 -13.60 -1.70 7.14
CA GLY A 171 -13.73 -0.53 6.28
C GLY A 171 -13.37 -0.81 4.82
N ASN A 172 -13.16 0.27 4.06
CA ASN A 172 -12.85 0.18 2.63
C ASN A 172 -11.53 -0.57 2.40
N MET A 173 -11.54 -1.47 1.41
CA MET A 173 -10.38 -2.24 0.93
C MET A 173 -9.21 -1.35 0.50
N GLU A 174 -9.47 -0.21 -0.14
CA GLU A 174 -8.43 0.73 -0.56
C GLU A 174 -7.78 1.47 0.63
N HIS A 175 -8.45 1.48 1.79
CA HIS A 175 -8.04 2.26 2.97
C HIS A 175 -7.37 1.40 4.06
N GLN A 176 -6.87 0.23 3.69
CA GLN A 176 -6.11 -0.65 4.58
C GLN A 176 -4.66 -0.15 4.72
N PRO A 177 -3.98 -0.36 5.86
CA PRO A 177 -2.56 -0.06 5.99
C PRO A 177 -1.73 -0.86 4.97
N SER A 178 -0.76 -0.19 4.33
CA SER A 178 0.11 -0.81 3.33
C SER A 178 1.58 -0.39 3.39
N GLY A 179 1.91 0.73 4.04
CA GLY A 179 3.30 1.07 4.34
C GLY A 179 3.80 0.38 5.61
N LEU A 180 4.97 -0.25 5.53
CA LEU A 180 5.72 -0.83 6.65
C LEU A 180 7.22 -0.58 6.43
N ILE A 181 7.85 0.21 7.29
CA ILE A 181 9.30 0.43 7.22
C ILE A 181 9.95 0.29 8.59
N TRP A 182 11.16 -0.26 8.62
CA TRP A 182 12.04 -0.17 9.77
C TRP A 182 12.95 1.05 9.63
N SER A 183 12.78 2.01 10.54
CA SER A 183 13.44 3.31 10.52
C SER A 183 14.74 3.30 11.33
N MET A 184 15.65 4.23 11.05
CA MET A 184 16.96 4.34 11.72
C MET A 184 16.89 4.56 13.24
N ASP A 185 15.74 5.02 13.75
CA ASP A 185 15.48 5.13 15.19
C ASP A 185 15.11 3.78 15.85
N ASN A 186 15.26 2.68 15.10
CA ASN A 186 14.90 1.31 15.45
C ASN A 186 13.40 1.10 15.69
N TRP A 187 12.55 2.02 15.25
CA TRP A 187 11.11 1.85 15.26
C TRP A 187 10.59 1.47 13.86
N ILE A 188 9.52 0.71 13.86
CA ILE A 188 8.77 0.28 12.69
C ILE A 188 7.51 1.15 12.59
N TYR A 189 7.34 1.77 11.44
CA TYR A 189 6.23 2.67 11.17
C TYR A 189 5.23 2.01 10.23
N THR A 190 3.95 2.30 10.43
CA THR A 190 2.88 1.90 9.52
C THR A 190 2.01 3.08 9.12
N THR A 191 1.49 3.03 7.89
CA THR A 191 0.49 3.99 7.39
C THR A 191 -0.84 3.84 8.13
N TYR A 192 -1.70 4.86 8.11
CA TYR A 192 -2.96 4.98 8.88
C TYR A 192 -2.86 5.01 10.41
N ASN A 193 -1.86 4.35 10.99
CA ASN A 193 -1.79 4.10 12.42
C ASN A 193 -1.08 5.24 13.17
N ALA A 194 -1.72 5.76 14.21
CA ALA A 194 -1.15 6.76 15.12
C ALA A 194 -0.27 6.11 16.21
N TYR A 195 0.57 5.16 15.80
CA TYR A 195 1.55 4.50 16.66
C TYR A 195 2.72 3.98 15.83
N ARG A 196 3.83 3.71 16.50
CA ARG A 196 5.00 3.00 15.98
C ARG A 196 5.24 1.74 16.80
N LEU A 197 5.85 0.75 16.16
CA LEU A 197 6.11 -0.57 16.73
C LEU A 197 7.61 -0.81 16.87
N ARG A 198 8.05 -1.61 17.82
CA ARG A 198 9.45 -2.02 17.92
C ARG A 198 9.54 -3.49 18.21
N HIS A 199 10.45 -4.18 17.53
CA HIS A 199 10.73 -5.58 17.77
C HIS A 199 11.03 -5.83 19.26
N ASN A 200 10.45 -6.90 19.79
CA ASN A 200 10.64 -7.37 21.15
C ASN A 200 11.00 -8.87 21.09
N PRO A 201 12.25 -9.25 21.40
CA PRO A 201 12.66 -10.66 21.35
C PRO A 201 11.93 -11.57 22.34
N GLU A 202 11.31 -11.01 23.39
CA GLU A 202 10.66 -11.76 24.46
C GLU A 202 9.14 -11.96 24.24
N GLY A 203 8.59 -11.48 23.12
CA GLY A 203 7.17 -11.64 22.81
C GLY A 203 6.66 -10.66 21.76
N LEU A 204 5.43 -10.16 21.97
CA LEU A 204 4.82 -9.22 21.03
C LEU A 204 5.58 -7.89 20.97
N ALA A 205 5.56 -7.27 19.79
CA ALA A 205 6.17 -5.97 19.54
C ALA A 205 5.73 -4.91 20.55
N HIS A 206 6.68 -4.05 20.96
CA HIS A 206 6.34 -2.87 21.75
C HIS A 206 5.57 -1.87 20.89
N LYS A 207 4.65 -1.14 21.51
CA LYS A 207 3.84 -0.11 20.86
C LYS A 207 4.03 1.22 21.55
N GLU A 208 4.28 2.26 20.78
CA GLU A 208 4.33 3.63 21.26
C GLU A 208 3.42 4.52 20.43
N LYS A 209 2.64 5.38 21.10
CA LYS A 209 1.72 6.29 20.42
C LYS A 209 2.48 7.39 19.68
N THR A 210 1.99 7.74 18.49
CA THR A 210 2.43 8.90 17.71
C THR A 210 1.22 9.79 17.38
N ALA A 211 1.43 10.90 16.68
CA ALA A 211 0.33 11.62 16.08
C ALA A 211 -0.23 10.85 14.86
N ALA A 212 -1.44 11.19 14.42
CA ALA A 212 -2.03 10.61 13.23
C ALA A 212 -1.23 11.00 11.98
N ASN A 213 -0.59 10.02 11.34
CA ASN A 213 0.31 10.29 10.22
C ASN A 213 -0.42 10.63 8.91
N GLY A 214 -1.66 10.17 8.74
CA GLY A 214 -2.48 10.43 7.54
C GLY A 214 -1.98 9.77 6.25
N GLY A 215 -0.91 8.99 6.31
CA GLY A 215 -0.36 8.24 5.18
C GLY A 215 -1.26 7.09 4.75
N GLN A 216 -1.21 6.77 3.46
CA GLN A 216 -1.85 5.63 2.81
C GLN A 216 -0.77 4.80 2.08
N TRP A 217 -0.79 4.69 0.74
CA TRP A 217 0.06 3.76 -0.02
C TRP A 217 1.56 4.08 -0.03
N GLY A 218 2.04 5.13 0.64
CA GLY A 218 3.45 5.48 0.66
C GLY A 218 4.00 5.74 2.05
N LEU A 219 5.12 5.09 2.33
CA LEU A 219 5.94 5.27 3.53
C LEU A 219 7.40 4.99 3.20
N CYS A 220 8.29 5.94 3.47
CA CYS A 220 9.74 5.76 3.37
C CYS A 220 10.45 6.57 4.47
N GLN A 221 11.77 6.63 4.44
CA GLN A 221 12.55 7.53 5.30
C GLN A 221 13.61 8.25 4.46
N ASP A 222 14.08 9.40 4.94
CA ASP A 222 15.27 10.06 4.37
C ASP A 222 16.57 9.59 5.04
N ASP A 223 17.70 10.07 4.52
CA ASP A 223 19.06 9.78 5.01
C ASP A 223 19.32 10.30 6.45
N HIS A 224 18.38 11.06 7.03
CA HIS A 224 18.42 11.51 8.42
C HIS A 224 17.49 10.71 9.34
N GLY A 225 16.79 9.72 8.79
CA GLY A 225 15.98 8.77 9.55
C GLY A 225 14.62 9.31 9.90
N LYS A 226 14.17 10.35 9.19
CA LYS A 226 12.82 10.87 9.36
C LYS A 226 11.88 10.07 8.46
N PRO A 227 10.81 9.47 9.03
CA PRO A 227 9.78 8.83 8.24
C PRO A 227 8.96 9.85 7.44
N TRP A 228 8.72 9.53 6.16
CA TRP A 228 7.90 10.27 5.22
C TRP A 228 6.64 9.48 4.91
N PHE A 229 5.49 10.10 5.11
CA PHE A 229 4.18 9.50 4.83
C PHE A 229 3.56 10.15 3.61
N VAL A 230 3.02 9.37 2.69
CA VAL A 230 2.33 9.86 1.49
C VAL A 230 0.88 9.42 1.53
N ASN A 231 -0.03 10.35 1.24
CA ASN A 231 -1.44 10.05 1.04
C ASN A 231 -1.74 10.10 -0.46
N ALA A 232 -1.69 8.92 -1.07
CA ALA A 232 -1.89 8.74 -2.50
C ALA A 232 -3.37 8.68 -2.90
N GLY A 233 -4.22 7.98 -2.15
CA GLY A 233 -5.64 7.84 -2.52
C GLY A 233 -6.46 9.10 -2.31
N GLY A 234 -6.02 10.02 -1.46
CA GLY A 234 -6.57 11.38 -1.41
C GLY A 234 -5.84 12.38 -2.30
N GLU A 235 -4.87 11.93 -3.11
CA GLU A 235 -4.04 12.74 -4.00
C GLU A 235 -3.40 13.95 -3.30
N ARG A 236 -3.01 13.77 -2.02
CA ARG A 236 -2.48 14.87 -1.20
C ARG A 236 -0.96 14.97 -1.27
N GLY A 237 -0.29 13.87 -1.60
CA GLY A 237 1.16 13.79 -1.60
C GLY A 237 1.75 13.58 -0.20
N PRO A 238 3.00 14.02 0.05
CA PRO A 238 3.68 13.92 1.33
C PRO A 238 2.98 14.68 2.45
N LEU A 239 3.01 14.12 3.66
CA LEU A 239 2.40 14.66 4.87
C LEU A 239 3.43 14.80 5.99
N ASN A 240 3.20 15.76 6.90
CA ASN A 240 4.02 15.98 8.09
C ASN A 240 5.50 16.21 7.77
N PHE A 241 5.81 16.81 6.63
CA PHE A 241 7.18 16.94 6.17
C PHE A 241 7.96 18.08 6.85
N GLN A 242 7.36 18.84 7.76
CA GLN A 242 8.08 19.86 8.53
C GLN A 242 8.76 19.28 9.76
N GLN A 243 8.26 18.18 10.32
CA GLN A 243 8.82 17.57 11.53
C GLN A 243 8.55 16.06 11.61
N PRO A 244 9.40 15.29 12.30
CA PRO A 244 9.10 13.90 12.61
C PRO A 244 7.74 13.72 13.30
N ILE A 245 6.98 12.69 12.90
CA ILE A 245 5.60 12.44 13.38
C ILE A 245 5.51 12.22 14.89
N VAL A 246 6.61 11.82 15.52
CA VAL A 246 6.76 11.67 16.97
C VAL A 246 6.58 13.00 17.71
N TYR A 247 6.93 14.13 17.10
CA TYR A 247 6.72 15.46 17.68
C TYR A 247 5.34 16.06 17.38
N GLY A 248 4.56 15.42 16.51
CA GLY A 248 3.20 15.83 16.19
C GLY A 248 2.92 15.83 14.69
N ALA A 249 1.64 15.71 14.34
CA ALA A 249 1.17 15.89 12.97
C ALA A 249 1.07 17.39 12.68
N PHE A 250 1.79 17.86 11.67
CA PHE A 250 1.86 19.28 11.34
C PHE A 250 1.74 19.44 9.82
N ASN A 251 0.64 20.05 9.38
CA ASN A 251 0.37 20.35 7.98
C ASN A 251 -0.32 21.72 7.93
N VAL A 252 0.38 22.75 7.49
CA VAL A 252 -0.16 24.12 7.37
C VAL A 252 -0.64 24.39 5.95
N GLY A 253 -1.61 25.30 5.78
CA GLY A 253 -2.27 25.52 4.49
C GLY A 253 -1.36 26.06 3.38
N ASP A 254 -0.28 26.74 3.76
CA ASP A 254 0.72 27.37 2.90
C ASP A 254 2.06 26.59 2.86
N GLN A 255 2.05 25.32 3.28
CA GLN A 255 3.26 24.50 3.33
C GLN A 255 3.87 24.17 1.96
N PHE A 256 3.12 24.37 0.89
CA PHE A 256 3.51 24.09 -0.48
C PHE A 256 3.56 25.37 -1.30
N PRO A 257 4.49 25.48 -2.27
CA PRO A 257 4.45 26.57 -3.23
C PRO A 257 3.15 26.49 -4.09
N PRO A 258 2.68 27.61 -4.65
CA PRO A 258 1.40 27.66 -5.37
C PRO A 258 1.26 26.68 -6.54
N ASP A 259 2.38 26.31 -7.16
CA ASP A 259 2.52 25.41 -8.30
C ASP A 259 2.75 23.94 -7.92
N TYR A 260 2.81 23.61 -6.63
CA TYR A 260 3.12 22.24 -6.17
C TYR A 260 2.20 21.15 -6.73
N ARG A 261 0.93 21.49 -6.97
CA ARG A 261 -0.08 20.56 -7.49
C ARG A 261 -0.27 20.68 -9.01
N GLU A 262 0.52 21.49 -9.67
CA GLU A 262 0.47 21.57 -11.12
C GLU A 262 0.98 20.25 -11.72
N VAL A 263 0.15 19.62 -12.54
CA VAL A 263 0.50 18.41 -13.28
C VAL A 263 0.88 18.79 -14.70
N TYR A 264 1.94 18.19 -15.25
CA TYR A 264 2.40 18.42 -16.62
C TYR A 264 2.20 17.16 -17.47
N PRO A 265 0.95 16.77 -17.77
CA PRO A 265 0.72 15.57 -18.54
C PRO A 265 1.19 15.79 -19.99
N LEU A 266 1.95 14.81 -20.51
CA LEU A 266 2.41 14.77 -21.90
C LEU A 266 1.24 14.68 -22.90
N VAL A 267 0.07 14.23 -22.43
CA VAL A 267 -1.15 14.09 -23.21
C VAL A 267 -2.22 14.91 -22.50
N GLY A 268 -2.95 15.77 -23.22
CA GLY A 268 -4.05 16.52 -22.62
C GLY A 268 -5.04 15.57 -21.95
N ILE A 269 -5.23 15.72 -20.64
CA ILE A 269 -6.25 14.98 -19.91
C ILE A 269 -7.60 15.53 -20.42
N PRO A 270 -8.50 14.67 -20.95
CA PRO A 270 -9.80 15.12 -21.48
C PRO A 270 -10.71 15.73 -20.42
#